data_AF-A0A561ULN3-F1
#
_entry.id   AF-A0A561ULN3-F1
#
_cell.length_a   1.000
_cell.length_b   1.000
_cell.length_c   1.000
_cell.angle_alpha   90.00
_cell.angle_beta   90.00
_cell.angle_gamma   90.00
#
_symmetry.space_group_name_H-M   'P 1'
#
loop_
_entity.id
_entity.type
_entity.pdbx_description
1 polymer ?
#
loop_
_entity_poly.entity_id
_entity_poly.type
_entity_poly.pdbx_seq_one_letter_code
_entity_poly.pdbx_strand_id
1 'polypeptide(L)' 'MTEWPISSPPPDAWRLGRCHCCHRATLVAPGPVITTVDGGQVSIPWCLSGFERANRMLHRAAVRDANAERTTP' A
#
# COMPACT_ATOMS: atom_id res chain seq x y z
N MET A 1 -8.21 -7.59 -17.03
CA MET A 1 -8.22 -6.56 -15.97
C MET A 1 -6.97 -6.79 -15.13
N THR A 2 -6.03 -5.86 -15.12
CA THR A 2 -4.82 -6.00 -14.30
C THR A 2 -5.24 -5.83 -12.84
N GLU A 3 -5.28 -6.94 -12.10
CA GLU A 3 -5.58 -6.92 -10.69
C GLU A 3 -4.49 -6.12 -9.96
N TRP A 4 -4.89 -5.13 -9.17
CA TRP A 4 -3.93 -4.32 -8.42
C TRP A 4 -3.29 -5.20 -7.33
N PRO A 5 -1.97 -5.11 -7.13
CA PRO A 5 -1.24 -6.04 -6.25
C PRO A 5 -1.63 -5.92 -4.76
N ILE A 6 -2.15 -4.77 -4.34
CA ILE A 6 -2.72 -4.59 -3.00
C ILE A 6 -4.24 -4.55 -3.13
N SER A 7 -4.90 -5.60 -2.66
CA SER A 7 -6.36 -5.62 -2.55
C SER A 7 -6.82 -4.57 -1.53
N SER A 8 -7.91 -3.87 -1.84
CA SER A 8 -8.56 -3.02 -0.85
C SER A 8 -9.08 -3.89 0.31
N PRO A 9 -8.89 -3.48 1.57
CA PRO A 9 -9.48 -4.19 2.70
C PRO A 9 -11.01 -4.24 2.59
N PRO A 10 -11.64 -5.31 3.11
CA PRO A 10 -13.08 -5.44 3.11
C PRO A 10 -13.74 -4.35 3.99
N PRO A 11 -15.03 -4.00 3.78
CA PRO A 11 -15.67 -2.86 4.45
C PRO A 11 -15.63 -2.89 5.99
N ASP A 12 -15.61 -4.07 6.59
CA ASP A 12 -15.54 -4.32 8.04
C ASP A 12 -14.15 -4.05 8.66
N ALA A 13 -13.09 -4.01 7.84
CA ALA A 13 -11.74 -3.70 8.30
C ALA A 13 -11.49 -2.19 8.51
N TRP A 14 -12.44 -1.34 8.12
CA TRP A 14 -12.31 0.11 8.17
C TRP A 14 -12.80 0.68 9.50
N ARG A 15 -11.98 1.54 10.10
CA ARG A 15 -12.30 2.23 11.35
C ARG A 15 -11.87 3.69 11.31
N LEU A 16 -12.49 4.52 12.14
CA LEU A 16 -12.02 5.89 12.33
C LEU A 16 -10.61 5.88 12.93
N GLY A 17 -9.72 6.67 12.33
CA GLY A 17 -8.34 6.80 12.77
C GLY A 17 -7.61 7.91 12.01
N ARG A 18 -6.28 7.94 12.11
CA ARG A 18 -5.43 8.89 11.38
C ARG A 18 -4.67 8.17 10.27
N CYS A 19 -4.85 8.57 9.01
CA CYS A 19 -4.12 7.97 7.90
C CYS A 19 -2.65 8.36 7.97
N HIS A 20 -1.75 7.39 7.80
CA HIS A 20 -0.33 7.68 7.63
C HIS A 20 -0.03 8.40 6.29
N CYS A 21 -0.77 8.06 5.23
CA CYS A 21 -0.61 8.61 3.89
C CYS A 21 -0.79 10.13 3.77
N CYS A 22 -1.74 10.70 4.52
CA CYS A 22 -2.17 12.09 4.38
C CYS A 22 -2.27 12.82 5.71
N HIS A 23 -1.99 12.15 6.83
CA HIS A 23 -2.04 12.67 8.19
C HIS A 23 -3.41 13.24 8.62
N ARG A 24 -4.49 12.90 7.91
CA ARG A 24 -5.87 13.34 8.23
C ARG A 24 -6.59 12.31 9.08
N ALA A 25 -7.50 12.79 9.93
CA ALA A 25 -8.50 11.94 10.58
C ALA A 25 -9.53 11.48 9.53
N THR A 26 -9.70 10.18 9.34
CA THR A 26 -10.54 9.59 8.28
C THR A 26 -10.78 8.09 8.57
N LEU A 27 -11.53 7.40 7.71
CA LEU A 27 -11.62 5.94 7.72
C LEU A 27 -10.28 5.35 7.24
N VAL A 28 -9.73 4.47 8.06
CA VAL A 28 -8.48 3.78 7.80
C VAL A 28 -8.65 2.28 7.97
N ALA A 29 -7.88 1.51 7.21
CA ALA A 29 -7.76 0.08 7.36
C ALA A 29 -6.27 -0.32 7.55
N PRO A 30 -5.99 -1.51 8.08
CA PRO A 30 -4.63 -2.04 8.19
C PRO A 30 -3.95 -2.10 6.81
N GLY A 31 -2.88 -1.35 6.64
CA GLY A 31 -2.04 -1.38 5.45
C GLY A 31 -0.82 -2.29 5.63
N PRO A 32 0.29 -2.02 4.92
CA PRO A 32 1.50 -2.83 5.01
C PRO A 32 1.99 -2.98 6.44
N VAL A 33 2.50 -4.16 6.74
CA VAL A 33 3.16 -4.46 8.00
C VAL A 33 4.63 -4.13 7.85
N ILE A 34 5.15 -3.34 8.79
CA ILE A 34 6.59 -3.06 8.91
C ILE A 34 7.14 -3.75 10.16
N THR A 35 8.39 -4.18 10.06
CA THR A 35 9.16 -4.65 11.22
C THR A 35 9.86 -3.44 11.84
N THR A 36 9.60 -3.20 13.11
CA THR A 36 10.25 -2.17 13.92
C THR A 36 11.68 -2.59 14.28
N VAL A 37 12.50 -1.62 14.72
CA VAL A 37 13.89 -1.86 15.12
C VAL A 37 14.03 -2.91 16.23
N ASP A 38 13.02 -3.01 17.10
CA ASP A 38 12.97 -3.99 18.19
C ASP A 38 12.42 -5.35 17.75
N GLY A 39 12.19 -5.55 16.45
CA GLY A 39 11.67 -6.79 15.86
C GLY A 39 10.15 -6.94 15.92
N GLY A 40 9.42 -6.01 16.55
CA GLY A 40 7.95 -6.01 16.56
C GLY A 40 7.35 -5.72 15.19
N GLN A 41 6.19 -6.29 14.88
CA GLN A 41 5.46 -6.03 13.64
C GLN A 41 4.31 -5.05 13.86
N VAL A 42 4.21 -4.02 13.01
CA VAL A 42 3.17 -2.99 13.10
C VAL A 42 2.53 -2.78 11.73
N SER A 43 1.19 -2.81 11.66
CA SER A 43 0.47 -2.42 10.45
C SER A 43 0.28 -0.90 10.39
N ILE A 44 0.62 -0.32 9.24
CA ILE A 44 0.48 1.12 9.01
C ILE A 44 -0.95 1.43 8.56
N PRO A 45 -1.71 2.29 9.27
CA PRO A 45 -3.09 2.60 8.92
C PRO A 45 -3.16 3.50 7.68
N TRP A 46 -3.86 3.04 6.64
CA TRP A 46 -4.06 3.77 5.38
C TRP A 46 -5.53 4.03 5.08
N CYS A 47 -5.82 5.17 4.47
CA CYS A 47 -7.12 5.44 3.86
C CYS A 47 -7.17 4.86 2.44
N LEU A 48 -8.35 4.85 1.80
CA LEU A 48 -8.52 4.34 0.45
C LEU A 48 -7.54 4.95 -0.56
N SER A 49 -7.37 6.27 -0.55
CA SER A 49 -6.40 6.94 -1.42
C SER A 49 -4.94 6.53 -1.16
N GLY A 50 -4.63 6.10 0.07
CA GLY A 50 -3.34 5.52 0.43
C GLY A 50 -3.09 4.19 -0.29
N PHE A 51 -4.07 3.28 -0.25
CA PHE A 51 -4.03 2.00 -0.97
C PHE A 51 -3.88 2.21 -2.48
N GLU A 52 -4.68 3.08 -3.07
CA GLU A 52 -4.59 3.40 -4.50
C GLU A 52 -3.23 3.99 -4.89
N ARG A 53 -2.66 4.87 -4.04
CA ARG A 53 -1.33 5.45 -4.29
C ARG A 53 -0.25 4.38 -4.25
N ALA A 54 -0.29 3.49 -3.26
CA ALA A 54 0.66 2.39 -3.17
C ALA A 54 0.58 1.46 -4.38
N ASN A 55 -0.63 1.12 -4.81
CA ASN A 55 -0.89 0.34 -6.02
C ASN A 55 -0.31 1.00 -7.28
N ARG A 56 -0.50 2.32 -7.46
CA ARG A 56 0.13 3.06 -8.56
C ARG A 56 1.66 3.04 -8.51
N MET A 57 2.25 3.10 -7.32
CA MET A 57 3.71 3.02 -7.14
C MET A 57 4.24 1.63 -7.50
N LEU A 58 3.58 0.56 -7.03
CA LEU A 58 3.94 -0.82 -7.37
C LEU A 58 3.82 -1.09 -8.87
N HIS A 59 2.75 -0.63 -9.50
CA HIS A 59 2.60 -0.76 -10.96
C HIS A 59 3.73 -0.05 -11.72
N ARG A 60 4.12 1.16 -11.29
CA ARG A 60 5.25 1.89 -11.89
C ARG A 60 6.58 1.16 -11.70
N ALA A 61 6.81 0.53 -10.54
CA ALA A 61 7.99 -0.27 -10.29
C ALA A 61 8.02 -1.51 -11.19
N ALA A 62 6.93 -2.29 -11.22
CA ALA A 62 6.81 -3.47 -12.07
C ALA A 62 7.03 -3.16 -13.57
N VAL A 63 6.48 -2.04 -14.06
CA VAL A 63 6.70 -1.59 -15.45
C VAL A 63 8.17 -1.20 -15.70
N ARG A 64 8.84 -0.58 -14.72
CA ARG A 64 10.27 -0.25 -14.86
C ARG A 64 11.14 -1.51 -14.88
N ASP A 65 10.86 -2.46 -14.00
CA ASP A 65 11.61 -3.72 -13.90
C ASP A 65 11.46 -4.54 -15.18
N ALA A 66 10.22 -4.70 -15.67
CA ALA A 66 9.96 -5.38 -16.94
C ALA A 66 10.66 -4.73 -18.15
N ASN A 67 10.80 -3.40 -18.14
CA ASN A 67 11.55 -2.69 -19.17
C ASN A 67 13.06 -2.87 -19.01
N ALA A 68 13.58 -2.91 -17.78
CA ALA A 68 15.00 -3.18 -17.51
C ALA A 68 15.40 -4.59 -17.99
N GLU A 69 14.57 -5.60 -17.71
CA GLU A 69 14.79 -6.99 -18.15
C GLU A 69 14.78 -7.10 -19.68
N ARG A 70 13.89 -6.39 -20.38
CA ARG A 70 13.86 -6.35 -21.86
C ARG A 70 15.07 -5.65 -22.50
N THR A 71 15.87 -4.92 -21.73
CA THR A 71 17.02 -4.16 -22.24
C THR A 71 18.37 -4.85 -21.94
N THR A 72 18.34 -6.04 -21.34
CA THR A 72 19.55 -6.85 -21.13
C THR A 72 19.81 -7.69 -22.39
N PRO A 73 20.94 -7.49 -23.10
CA PRO A 73 21.25 -8.18 -24.35
C PRO A 73 21.52 -9.68 -24.18
#